data_AF-A0A914YFY9-F1
#
_entry.id   AF-A0A914YFY9-F1
#
_cell.length_a   1.000
_cell.length_b   1.000
_cell.length_c   1.000
_cell.angle_alpha   90.00
_cell.angle_beta   90.00
_cell.angle_gamma   90.00
#
_symmetry.space_group_name_H-M   'P 1'
#
loop_
_entity.id
_entity.type
_entity.pdbx_description
1 polymer ?
#
loop_
_entity_poly.entity_id
_entity_poly.type
_entity_poly.pdbx_seq_one_letter_code
_entity_poly.pdbx_strand_id
1 'polypeptide(L)'
;MLHGIPLDSDLDKEAALLAKMDHPNIVRLYGICRWDTQIALVMEMMNLGDLKNYVRQRQPLSNNYSQFPAPLLTTELINIAGQIAAGLCYLNSQQIVHRDLGMSSDITVNKKAYF
;
A
#
# COMPACT_ATOMS: atom_id res chain seq x y z
N MET A 1 -33.14 -12.00 2.60
CA MET A 1 -33.63 -10.77 3.26
C MET A 1 -32.43 -9.91 3.59
N LEU A 2 -32.27 -8.81 2.87
CA LEU A 2 -31.26 -7.78 3.14
C LEU A 2 -31.76 -6.97 4.34
N HIS A 3 -31.36 -7.36 5.55
CA HIS A 3 -31.67 -6.55 6.72
C HIS A 3 -30.69 -5.38 6.78
N GLY A 4 -31.21 -4.17 6.56
CA GLY A 4 -30.46 -2.93 6.46
C GLY A 4 -29.77 -2.56 7.77
N ILE A 5 -28.44 -2.62 7.76
CA ILE A 5 -27.59 -1.87 8.66
C ILE A 5 -27.16 -0.60 7.87
N PRO A 6 -27.26 0.62 8.45
CA PRO A 6 -27.03 1.86 7.71
C PRO A 6 -25.61 1.94 7.13
N LEU A 7 -25.52 2.37 5.88
CA LEU A 7 -24.32 2.54 5.03
C LEU A 7 -23.46 3.78 5.39
N ASP A 8 -23.38 4.16 6.67
CA ASP A 8 -22.80 5.45 7.10
C ASP A 8 -21.45 5.32 7.84
N SER A 9 -20.69 4.25 7.57
CA SER A 9 -19.36 4.10 8.15
C SER A 9 -18.30 4.77 7.27
N ASP A 10 -17.30 5.42 7.89
CA ASP A 10 -16.16 6.01 7.18
C ASP A 10 -15.44 4.99 6.28
N LEU A 11 -15.53 3.70 6.63
CA LEU A 11 -14.97 2.58 5.88
C LEU A 11 -15.64 2.38 4.50
N ASP A 12 -16.94 2.63 4.36
CA ASP A 12 -17.61 2.54 3.04
C ASP A 12 -17.18 3.68 2.12
N LYS A 13 -16.93 4.87 2.69
CA LYS A 13 -16.41 6.03 1.95
C LYS A 13 -14.96 5.77 1.52
N GLU A 14 -14.13 5.22 2.40
CA GLU A 14 -12.76 4.82 2.09
C GLU A 14 -12.72 3.74 1.01
N ALA A 15 -13.54 2.70 1.13
CA ALA A 15 -13.60 1.63 0.14
C ALA A 15 -14.13 2.13 -1.21
N ALA A 16 -15.10 3.06 -1.23
CA ALA A 16 -15.58 3.68 -2.46
C ALA A 16 -14.53 4.59 -3.12
N LEU A 17 -13.64 5.21 -2.33
CA LEU A 17 -12.49 5.94 -2.86
C LEU A 17 -11.45 4.97 -3.45
N LEU A 18 -11.07 3.94 -2.70
CA LEU A 18 -10.11 2.91 -3.14
C LEU A 18 -10.58 2.17 -4.40
N ALA A 19 -11.88 1.89 -4.52
CA ALA A 19 -12.47 1.24 -5.69
C ALA A 19 -12.35 2.07 -6.99
N LYS A 20 -12.16 3.39 -6.88
CA LYS A 20 -11.97 4.29 -8.02
C LYS A 20 -10.51 4.46 -8.42
N MET A 21 -9.57 3.99 -7.59
CA MET A 21 -8.15 4.15 -7.85
C MET A 21 -7.68 3.10 -8.85
N ASP A 22 -7.03 3.57 -9.90
CA ASP A 22 -6.38 2.73 -10.91
C ASP A 22 -5.03 3.34 -11.27
N HIS A 23 -4.00 2.90 -10.57
CA HIS A 23 -2.62 3.36 -10.77
C HIS A 23 -1.64 2.27 -10.34
N PRO A 24 -0.54 2.03 -11.08
CA PRO A 24 0.42 0.99 -10.74
C PRO A 24 1.11 1.16 -9.37
N ASN A 25 1.11 2.36 -8.79
CA ASN A 25 1.71 2.62 -7.47
C ASN A 25 0.66 2.86 -6.37
N ILE A 26 -0.57 2.36 -6.57
CA ILE A 26 -1.63 2.36 -5.58
C ILE A 26 -2.16 0.94 -5.46
N VAL A 27 -2.34 0.47 -4.23
CA VAL A 27 -2.86 -0.87 -3.94
C VAL A 27 -4.28 -0.98 -4.50
N ARG A 28 -4.53 -2.02 -5.28
CA ARG A 28 -5.84 -2.22 -5.88
C ARG A 28 -6.81 -2.89 -4.91
N LEU A 29 -8.01 -2.33 -4.78
CA LEU A 29 -9.14 -2.99 -4.12
C LEU A 29 -9.90 -3.86 -5.14
N TYR A 30 -10.02 -5.16 -4.87
CA TYR A 30 -10.82 -6.09 -5.67
C TYR A 30 -12.27 -6.18 -5.22
N GLY A 31 -12.56 -5.96 -3.93
CA GLY A 31 -13.92 -5.99 -3.42
C GLY A 31 -14.03 -5.90 -1.91
N ILE A 32 -15.27 -5.93 -1.42
CA ILE A 32 -15.61 -5.88 0.00
C ILE A 32 -16.44 -7.13 0.32
N CYS A 33 -16.03 -7.87 1.33
CA CYS A 33 -16.81 -8.98 1.90
C CYS A 33 -17.52 -8.49 3.17
N ARG A 34 -18.79 -8.87 3.33
CA ARG A 34 -19.57 -8.58 4.53
C ARG A 34 -20.20 -9.86 5.06
N TRP A 35 -20.03 -10.09 6.36
CA TRP A 35 -20.63 -11.22 7.07
C TRP A 35 -21.03 -10.76 8.47
N ASP A 36 -22.31 -10.88 8.81
CA ASP A 36 -22.89 -10.34 10.05
C ASP A 36 -22.55 -8.85 10.25
N THR A 37 -21.71 -8.54 11.25
CA THR A 37 -21.20 -7.19 11.56
C THR A 37 -19.75 -6.97 11.12
N GLN A 38 -19.13 -7.97 10.49
CA GLN A 38 -17.74 -7.93 10.04
C GLN A 38 -17.64 -7.44 8.60
N ILE A 39 -16.68 -6.55 8.35
CA ILE A 39 -16.33 -6.07 7.02
C ILE A 39 -14.87 -6.43 6.74
N ALA A 40 -14.60 -6.98 5.56
CA ALA A 40 -13.26 -7.28 5.09
C ALA A 40 -13.03 -6.67 3.70
N LEU A 41 -11.83 -6.12 3.49
CA LEU A 41 -11.38 -5.60 2.19
C LEU A 41 -10.52 -6.65 1.49
N VAL A 42 -10.84 -6.95 0.24
CA VAL A 42 -10.05 -7.85 -0.62
C VAL A 42 -9.17 -6.99 -1.50
N MET A 43 -7.86 -6.97 -1.25
CA MET A 43 -6.91 -6.06 -1.90
C MET A 43 -5.77 -6.82 -2.58
N GLU A 44 -4.98 -6.12 -3.40
CA GLU A 44 -3.72 -6.63 -3.94
C GLU A 44 -2.80 -7.11 -2.81
N MET A 45 -2.20 -8.30 -3.01
CA MET A 45 -1.30 -8.90 -2.02
C MET A 45 0.09 -8.25 -2.09
N MET A 46 0.55 -7.73 -0.95
CA MET A 46 1.84 -7.05 -0.82
C MET A 46 2.86 -7.96 -0.14
N ASN A 47 3.52 -8.80 -0.95
CA ASN A 47 4.32 -9.94 -0.48
C ASN A 47 5.56 -9.59 0.36
N LEU A 48 6.00 -8.32 0.37
CA LEU A 48 7.20 -7.88 1.10
C LEU A 48 6.86 -7.06 2.36
N GLY A 49 5.58 -6.95 2.71
CA GLY A 49 5.12 -6.23 3.89
C GLY A 49 5.16 -4.70 3.74
N ASP A 50 5.23 -3.99 4.85
CA ASP A 50 5.33 -2.53 4.86
C ASP A 50 6.75 -2.03 4.51
N LEU A 51 6.82 -0.85 3.89
CA LEU A 51 8.06 -0.28 3.41
C LEU A 51 9.04 0.04 4.55
N LYS A 52 8.53 0.46 5.71
CA LYS A 52 9.38 0.79 6.87
C LYS A 52 10.17 -0.44 7.33
N ASN A 53 9.49 -1.57 7.52
CA ASN A 53 10.13 -2.82 7.90
C ASN A 53 11.01 -3.36 6.78
N TYR A 54 10.57 -3.26 5.52
CA TYR A 54 11.36 -3.68 4.37
C TYR A 54 12.70 -2.93 4.27
N VAL A 55 12.69 -1.60 4.42
CA VAL A 55 13.91 -0.78 4.42
C VAL A 55 14.78 -1.10 5.63
N ARG A 56 14.18 -1.22 6.83
CA ARG A 56 14.93 -1.51 8.07
C ARG A 56 15.66 -2.86 8.00
N GLN A 57 15.03 -3.90 7.45
CA GLN A 57 15.64 -5.22 7.29
C GLN A 57 16.80 -5.23 6.27
N ARG A 58 16.82 -4.28 5.34
CA ARG A 58 17.83 -4.13 4.27
C ARG A 58 18.77 -2.93 4.50
N GLN A 59 18.87 -2.42 5.71
CA GLN A 59 19.88 -1.41 6.04
C GLN A 59 21.28 -2.06 6.09
N PRO A 60 22.32 -1.42 5.53
CA PRO A 60 23.67 -1.96 5.56
C PRO A 60 24.18 -2.05 7.00
N LEU A 61 24.45 -3.27 7.47
CA LEU A 61 25.13 -3.49 8.74
C LEU A 61 26.63 -3.26 8.56
N SER A 62 27.23 -2.41 9.39
CA SER A 62 28.68 -2.25 9.38
C SER A 62 29.33 -3.61 9.64
N ASN A 63 30.17 -4.06 8.70
CA ASN A 63 31.00 -5.27 8.75
C ASN A 63 30.38 -6.62 8.37
N ASN A 64 29.20 -6.70 7.73
CA ASN A 64 28.67 -7.97 7.24
C ASN A 64 28.45 -8.01 5.72
N TYR A 65 29.48 -8.42 4.98
CA TYR A 65 29.38 -8.70 3.53
C TYR A 65 28.42 -9.85 3.17
N SER A 66 28.00 -10.63 4.17
CA SER A 66 27.07 -11.77 4.03
C SER A 66 25.66 -11.49 4.56
N GLN A 67 25.27 -10.22 4.72
CA GLN A 67 23.93 -9.86 5.20
C GLN A 67 22.85 -10.39 4.26
N PHE A 68 21.84 -11.06 4.84
CA PHE A 68 20.63 -11.48 4.14
C PHE A 68 19.39 -10.96 4.88
N PRO A 69 18.42 -10.34 4.18
CA PRO A 69 18.48 -9.96 2.76
C PRO A 69 19.56 -8.90 2.48
N ALA A 70 20.11 -8.92 1.27
CA ALA A 70 21.17 -8.00 0.87
C ALA A 70 20.74 -6.53 1.08
N PRO A 71 21.66 -5.62 1.44
CA PRO A 71 21.33 -4.20 1.61
C PRO A 71 20.66 -3.60 0.38
N LEU A 72 19.79 -2.61 0.59
CA LEU A 72 19.19 -1.85 -0.51
C LEU A 72 20.25 -1.02 -1.22
N LEU A 73 20.29 -1.11 -2.56
CA LEU A 73 21.13 -0.24 -3.38
C LEU A 73 20.52 1.16 -3.46
N THR A 74 21.36 2.18 -3.66
CA THR A 74 20.91 3.56 -3.88
C THR A 74 19.92 3.66 -5.05
N THR A 75 20.12 2.88 -6.11
CA THR A 75 19.22 2.81 -7.26
C THR A 75 17.84 2.25 -6.90
N GLU A 76 17.78 1.23 -6.03
CA GLU A 76 16.51 0.69 -5.52
C GLU A 76 15.76 1.74 -4.69
N LEU A 77 16.47 2.50 -3.83
CA LEU A 77 15.88 3.58 -3.04
C LEU A 77 15.32 4.70 -3.90
N ILE A 78 16.05 5.12 -4.94
CA ILE A 78 15.57 6.12 -5.91
C ILE A 78 14.31 5.62 -6.63
N ASN A 79 14.29 4.35 -7.04
CA ASN A 79 13.12 3.75 -7.69
C ASN A 79 11.91 3.68 -6.75
N ILE A 80 12.12 3.34 -5.47
CA ILE A 80 11.05 3.35 -4.45
C ILE A 80 10.51 4.77 -4.29
N ALA A 81 11.37 5.76 -4.14
CA ALA A 81 10.98 7.16 -4.01
C ALA A 81 10.19 7.66 -5.24
N GLY A 82 10.64 7.30 -6.46
CA GLY A 82 9.94 7.63 -7.69
C GLY A 82 8.55 7.01 -7.79
N GLN A 83 8.39 5.75 -7.36
CA GLN A 83 7.10 5.08 -7.32
C GLN A 83 6.13 5.72 -6.31
N ILE A 84 6.62 6.09 -5.14
CA ILE A 84 5.83 6.82 -4.13
C ILE A 84 5.38 8.16 -4.71
N ALA A 85 6.31 8.93 -5.30
CA ALA A 85 6.00 10.21 -5.92
C ALA A 85 4.94 10.07 -7.03
N ALA A 86 5.05 9.06 -7.89
CA ALA A 86 4.06 8.79 -8.94
C ALA A 86 2.66 8.50 -8.36
N GLY A 87 2.57 7.66 -7.32
CA GLY A 87 1.31 7.39 -6.61
C GLY A 87 0.71 8.65 -5.98
N LEU A 88 1.53 9.48 -5.35
CA LEU A 88 1.10 10.76 -4.78
C LEU A 88 0.62 11.76 -5.84
N CYS A 89 1.31 11.85 -6.97
CA CYS A 89 0.88 12.68 -8.10
C CYS A 89 -0.50 12.24 -8.61
N TYR A 90 -0.73 10.93 -8.70
CA TYR A 90 -2.05 10.41 -9.08
C TYR A 90 -3.12 10.78 -8.04
N LEU A 91 -2.89 10.55 -6.75
CA LEU A 91 -3.86 10.91 -5.69
C LEU A 91 -4.22 12.41 -5.73
N ASN A 92 -3.22 13.27 -5.92
CA ASN A 92 -3.42 14.70 -6.09
C ASN A 92 -4.28 15.03 -7.33
N SER A 93 -4.05 14.33 -8.46
CA SER A 93 -4.87 14.50 -9.67
C SER A 93 -6.33 14.09 -9.47
N GLN A 94 -6.60 13.13 -8.57
CA GLN A 94 -7.95 12.71 -8.19
C GLN A 94 -8.59 13.60 -7.10
N GLN A 95 -7.91 14.67 -6.69
CA GLN A 95 -8.33 15.56 -5.59
C GLN A 95 -8.51 14.82 -4.25
N ILE A 96 -7.77 13.72 -4.05
CA ILE A 96 -7.80 12.93 -2.82
C ILE A 96 -6.63 13.39 -1.93
N VAL A 97 -6.96 13.97 -0.79
CA VAL A 97 -5.97 14.25 0.27
C VAL A 97 -5.94 13.05 1.21
N HIS A 98 -4.90 12.24 1.09
CA HIS A 98 -4.70 11.02 1.90
C HIS A 98 -4.64 11.30 3.42
N ARG A 99 -4.39 12.57 3.82
CA ARG A 99 -4.42 13.14 5.19
C ARG A 99 -3.54 12.47 6.26
N ASP A 100 -3.01 11.28 6.01
CA ASP A 100 -2.04 10.59 6.84
C ASP A 100 -0.98 9.89 5.97
N LEU A 101 -0.11 10.69 5.33
CA LEU A 101 1.02 10.18 4.53
C LEU A 101 2.28 10.12 5.40
N GLY A 102 2.28 9.21 6.37
CA GLY A 102 3.50 8.80 7.07
C GLY A 102 4.18 7.63 6.35
N MET A 103 5.52 7.57 6.38
CA MET A 103 6.29 6.36 6.02
C MET A 103 5.90 5.12 6.87
N SER A 104 5.06 5.29 7.89
CA SER A 104 4.71 4.33 8.92
C SER A 104 3.35 3.67 8.76
N SER A 105 2.44 4.19 7.92
CA SER A 105 1.03 3.80 8.01
C SER A 105 0.59 2.89 6.86
N ASP A 106 0.77 3.32 5.59
CA ASP A 106 0.08 2.66 4.46
C ASP A 106 0.94 2.32 3.25
N ILE A 107 2.26 2.55 3.31
CA ILE A 107 3.15 2.21 2.19
C ILE A 107 3.60 0.75 2.32
N THR A 108 3.15 -0.08 1.39
CA THR A 108 3.48 -1.50 1.31
C THR A 108 4.32 -1.80 0.08
N VAL A 109 5.07 -2.90 0.13
CA VAL A 109 6.03 -3.29 -0.91
C VAL A 109 5.58 -4.60 -1.55
N ASN A 110 5.56 -4.62 -2.88
CA ASN A 110 5.34 -5.82 -3.67
C ASN A 110 6.47 -5.97 -4.68
N LYS A 111 6.88 -7.21 -4.95
CA LYS A 111 7.72 -7.51 -6.09
C LYS A 111 6.78 -7.69 -7.26
N LYS A 112 6.56 -6.64 -8.06
CA LYS A 112 5.89 -6.81 -9.34
C LYS A 112 6.76 -7.75 -10.17
N ALA A 113 6.30 -8.99 -10.33
CA ALA A 113 6.87 -9.93 -11.26
C ALA A 113 6.62 -9.35 -12.66
N TYR A 114 7.60 -8.61 -13.17
CA TYR A 114 7.77 -8.49 -14.60
C TYR A 114 8.21 -9.88 -15.06
N PHE A 115 7.27 -10.64 -15.63
CA PHE A 115 7.63 -11.67 -16.59
C PHE A 115 8.15 -10.98 -17.86
#